data_AF-A0A6D2IWA1-F1
#
_entry.id   AF-A0A6D2IWA1-F1
#
_cell.length_a   1.000
_cell.length_b   1.000
_cell.length_c   1.000
_cell.angle_alpha   90.00
_cell.angle_beta   90.00
_cell.angle_gamma   90.00
#
_symmetry.space_group_name_H-M   'P 1'
#
loop_
_entity.id
_entity.type
_entity.pdbx_description
1 polymer ?
#
loop_
_entity_poly.entity_id
_entity_poly.type
_entity_poly.pdbx_seq_one_letter_code
_entity_poly.pdbx_strand_id
1 'polypeptide(L)'
;MAPPATDPAKMQQIQHFLSSVLSQRGPSALPYAETTKWLIRQHLLSLISSYASLEPKTAAFTHNDGRSVILLQADGTVPMPFQGVSYNIPVVIWLLESYPSHPPCVYVNPTRDMIIKRPHSNVSPSGLVSLPYLHNWVYPSSNLLDLAAQLSAAFSRDPPLYAQRRPHPPSPSPSIGSGYSRPPPSPYGHHQQQQQRTDDAAEVYKKNAINKMVEMVHVDLVTMRSA
;
A
#
# COMPACT_ATOMS: atom_id res chain seq x y z
N MET A 1 12.40 -6.00 -25.13
CA MET A 1 10.95 -6.17 -25.31
C MET A 1 10.30 -4.87 -24.87
N ALA A 2 9.74 -4.08 -25.78
CA ALA A 2 9.07 -2.83 -25.41
C ALA A 2 7.85 -3.16 -24.53
N PRO A 3 7.52 -2.33 -23.52
CA PRO A 3 6.28 -2.52 -22.76
C PRO A 3 5.09 -2.45 -23.73
N PRO A 4 4.01 -3.22 -23.48
CA PRO A 4 2.82 -3.14 -24.31
C PRO A 4 2.28 -1.70 -24.27
N ALA A 5 2.09 -1.12 -25.46
CA ALA A 5 1.48 0.20 -25.59
C ALA A 5 0.09 0.20 -24.95
N THR A 6 -0.26 1.29 -24.27
CA THR A 6 -1.59 1.46 -23.69
C THR A 6 -2.65 1.35 -24.78
N ASP A 7 -3.68 0.53 -24.55
CA ASP A 7 -4.80 0.33 -25.49
C ASP A 7 -5.40 1.70 -25.90
N PRO A 8 -5.54 1.98 -27.22
CA PRO A 8 -6.10 3.24 -27.69
C PRO A 8 -7.50 3.53 -27.13
N ALA A 9 -8.35 2.52 -26.91
CA ALA A 9 -9.67 2.70 -26.32
C ALA A 9 -9.57 3.14 -24.85
N LYS A 10 -8.66 2.51 -24.08
CA LYS A 10 -8.35 2.92 -22.70
C LYS A 10 -7.82 4.36 -22.66
N MET A 11 -6.94 4.73 -23.60
CA MET A 11 -6.40 6.10 -23.66
C MET A 11 -7.50 7.14 -23.93
N GLN A 12 -8.45 6.86 -24.82
CA GLN A 12 -9.61 7.73 -25.07
C GLN A 12 -10.46 7.90 -23.81
N GLN A 13 -10.77 6.80 -23.10
CA GLN A 13 -11.52 6.85 -21.84
C GLN A 13 -10.81 7.71 -20.79
N ILE A 14 -9.49 7.56 -20.68
CA ILE A 14 -8.66 8.37 -19.77
C ILE A 14 -8.68 9.85 -20.15
N GLN A 15 -8.58 10.17 -21.44
CA GLN A 15 -8.67 11.55 -21.91
C GLN A 15 -10.03 12.17 -21.58
N HIS A 16 -11.12 11.43 -21.76
CA HIS A 16 -12.47 11.87 -21.38
C HIS A 16 -12.60 12.07 -19.87
N PHE A 17 -12.11 11.11 -19.07
CA PHE A 17 -12.10 11.22 -17.61
C PHE A 17 -11.37 12.48 -17.15
N LEU A 18 -10.11 12.67 -17.59
CA LEU A 18 -9.30 13.83 -17.19
C LEU A 18 -9.94 15.15 -17.61
N SER A 19 -10.52 15.20 -18.81
CA SER A 19 -11.21 16.41 -19.29
C SER A 19 -12.45 16.71 -18.45
N SER A 20 -13.22 15.68 -18.07
CA SER A 20 -14.40 15.82 -17.22
C SER A 20 -14.00 16.34 -15.83
N VAL A 21 -13.11 15.66 -15.11
CA VAL A 21 -12.78 16.04 -13.73
C VAL A 21 -12.08 17.40 -13.62
N LEU A 22 -11.24 17.76 -14.59
CA LEU A 22 -10.56 19.06 -14.57
C LEU A 22 -11.48 20.22 -14.97
N SER A 23 -12.51 19.98 -15.78
CA SER A 23 -13.50 21.00 -16.15
C SER A 23 -14.62 21.21 -15.13
N GLN A 24 -14.73 20.33 -14.13
CA GLN A 24 -15.70 20.49 -13.04
C GLN A 24 -15.50 21.82 -12.29
N ARG A 25 -16.62 22.44 -11.93
CA ARG A 25 -16.70 23.73 -11.21
C ARG A 25 -17.54 23.57 -9.94
N GLY A 26 -17.43 24.55 -9.05
CA GLY A 26 -18.18 24.57 -7.80
C GLY A 26 -17.53 23.71 -6.71
N PRO A 27 -18.30 23.20 -5.73
CA PRO A 27 -17.78 22.49 -4.56
C PRO A 27 -16.99 21.21 -4.89
N SER A 28 -17.25 20.60 -6.04
CA SER A 28 -16.56 19.39 -6.51
C SER A 28 -15.34 19.69 -7.38
N ALA A 29 -15.00 20.97 -7.59
CA ALA A 29 -13.85 21.34 -8.41
C ALA A 29 -12.54 20.92 -7.73
N LEU A 30 -11.63 20.36 -8.54
CA LEU A 30 -10.29 20.08 -8.08
C LEU A 30 -9.55 21.40 -7.76
N PRO A 31 -8.75 21.45 -6.69
CA PRO A 31 -8.13 22.66 -6.16
C PRO A 31 -6.88 23.11 -6.96
N TYR A 32 -6.94 23.02 -8.29
CA TYR A 32 -5.85 23.45 -9.17
C TYR A 32 -6.18 24.78 -9.83
N ALA A 33 -5.17 25.64 -10.01
CA ALA A 33 -5.31 26.85 -10.81
C ALA A 33 -5.73 26.50 -12.25
N GLU A 34 -6.68 27.27 -12.82
CA GLU A 34 -7.22 27.03 -14.16
C GLU A 34 -6.14 26.97 -15.24
N THR A 35 -5.12 27.82 -15.14
CA THR A 35 -3.96 27.85 -16.05
C THR A 35 -3.15 26.56 -16.02
N THR A 36 -3.19 25.83 -14.91
CA THR A 36 -2.36 24.64 -14.66
C THR A 36 -3.08 23.33 -15.01
N LYS A 37 -4.42 23.32 -15.01
CA LYS A 37 -5.22 22.12 -15.29
C LYS A 37 -4.88 21.48 -16.64
N TRP A 38 -4.64 22.29 -17.67
CA TRP A 38 -4.22 21.78 -18.97
C TRP A 38 -2.87 21.05 -18.90
N LEU A 39 -1.89 21.60 -18.18
CA LEU A 39 -0.58 20.99 -17.97
C LEU A 39 -0.70 19.67 -17.20
N ILE A 40 -1.48 19.65 -16.12
CA ILE A 40 -1.75 18.44 -15.34
C ILE A 40 -2.28 17.31 -16.23
N ARG A 41 -3.26 17.63 -17.09
CA ARG A 41 -3.81 16.67 -18.06
C ARG A 41 -2.72 16.12 -18.97
N GLN A 42 -1.88 16.98 -19.56
CA GLN A 42 -0.82 16.54 -20.46
C GLN A 42 0.23 15.67 -19.73
N HIS A 43 0.65 16.07 -18.53
CA HIS A 43 1.65 15.34 -17.76
C HIS A 43 1.14 13.95 -17.37
N LEU A 44 -0.13 13.82 -16.97
CA LEU A 44 -0.74 12.52 -16.65
C LEU A 44 -0.88 11.64 -17.91
N LEU A 45 -1.36 12.19 -19.02
CA LEU A 45 -1.48 11.44 -20.28
C LEU A 45 -0.12 10.92 -20.76
N SER A 46 0.92 11.75 -20.66
CA SER A 46 2.29 11.38 -20.99
C SER A 46 2.79 10.24 -20.09
N LEU A 47 2.62 10.36 -18.76
CA LEU A 47 2.97 9.32 -17.80
C LEU A 47 2.30 7.99 -18.11
N ILE A 48 0.97 7.99 -18.30
CA ILE A 48 0.18 6.75 -18.48
C ILE A 48 0.44 6.10 -19.84
N SER A 49 0.82 6.89 -20.85
CA SER A 49 1.23 6.36 -22.15
C SER A 49 2.50 5.53 -22.06
N SER A 50 3.43 5.91 -21.17
CA SER A 50 4.68 5.16 -20.94
C SER A 50 4.55 4.07 -19.87
N TYR A 51 3.66 4.25 -18.89
CA TYR A 51 3.42 3.34 -17.77
C TYR A 51 1.96 2.90 -17.74
N ALA A 52 1.59 1.96 -18.62
CA ALA A 52 0.20 1.55 -18.89
C ALA A 52 -0.58 1.01 -17.68
N SER A 53 0.12 0.57 -16.63
CA SER A 53 -0.52 0.09 -15.39
C SER A 53 -0.94 1.21 -14.44
N LEU A 54 -0.41 2.43 -14.62
CA LEU A 54 -0.84 3.60 -13.86
C LEU A 54 -2.17 4.10 -14.41
N GLU A 55 -3.09 4.40 -13.51
CA GLU A 55 -4.42 4.90 -13.85
C GLU A 55 -4.69 6.21 -13.09
N PRO A 56 -5.23 7.23 -13.78
CA PRO A 56 -5.57 8.47 -13.12
C PRO A 56 -6.87 8.29 -12.35
N LYS A 57 -6.90 8.76 -11.10
CA LYS A 57 -8.07 8.70 -10.23
C LYS A 57 -8.21 10.00 -9.46
N THR A 58 -9.43 10.30 -9.02
CA THR A 58 -9.67 11.30 -7.98
C THR A 58 -9.86 10.59 -6.65
N ALA A 59 -9.24 11.11 -5.60
CA ALA A 59 -9.35 10.52 -4.26
C ALA A 59 -9.18 11.59 -3.18
N ALA A 60 -9.70 11.31 -1.98
CA ALA A 60 -9.51 12.17 -0.82
C ALA A 60 -8.07 12.01 -0.30
N PHE A 61 -7.32 13.11 -0.29
CA PHE A 61 -6.01 13.22 0.32
C PHE A 61 -6.14 13.95 1.65
N THR A 62 -5.58 13.36 2.71
CA THR A 62 -5.58 13.96 4.06
C THR A 62 -4.20 14.53 4.33
N HIS A 63 -4.13 15.85 4.47
CA HIS A 63 -2.93 16.58 4.85
C HIS A 63 -2.55 16.29 6.31
N ASN A 64 -1.29 16.59 6.65
CA ASN A 64 -0.76 16.38 8.01
C ASN A 64 -1.48 17.21 9.08
N ASP A 65 -2.18 18.28 8.68
CA ASP A 65 -3.00 19.13 9.56
C ASP A 65 -4.44 18.60 9.74
N GLY A 66 -4.76 17.43 9.17
CA GLY A 66 -6.06 16.78 9.25
C GLY A 66 -7.07 17.28 8.21
N ARG A 67 -6.74 18.26 7.37
CA ARG A 67 -7.63 18.69 6.28
C ARG A 67 -7.65 17.65 5.18
N SER A 68 -8.84 17.32 4.67
CA SER A 68 -9.01 16.44 3.52
C SER A 68 -9.45 17.22 2.29
N VAL A 69 -8.88 16.90 1.14
CA VAL A 69 -9.19 17.52 -0.15
C VAL A 69 -9.23 16.46 -1.25
N ILE A 70 -10.07 16.64 -2.26
CA ILE A 70 -10.08 15.74 -3.42
C ILE A 70 -8.97 16.15 -4.39
N LEU A 71 -8.02 15.26 -4.64
CA LEU A 71 -6.90 15.47 -5.56
C LEU A 71 -6.92 14.45 -6.70
N LEU A 72 -6.11 14.72 -7.72
CA LEU A 72 -5.78 13.76 -8.76
C LEU A 72 -4.56 12.95 -8.31
N GLN A 73 -4.59 11.67 -8.61
CA GLN A 73 -3.46 10.76 -8.42
C GLN A 73 -3.29 9.87 -9.64
N ALA A 74 -2.07 9.38 -9.84
CA ALA A 74 -1.80 8.20 -10.67
C ALA A 74 -1.55 7.01 -9.74
N ASP A 75 -2.41 5.99 -9.81
CA ASP A 75 -2.37 4.80 -8.97
C ASP A 75 -2.17 3.57 -9.86
N GLY A 76 -1.23 2.70 -9.48
CA GLY A 76 -0.90 1.50 -10.24
C GLY A 76 0.48 0.99 -9.90
N THR A 77 1.23 0.50 -10.89
CA THR A 77 2.58 -0.05 -10.65
C THR A 77 3.65 0.57 -11.54
N VAL A 78 4.87 0.63 -11.01
CA VAL A 78 6.08 1.00 -11.76
C VAL A 78 6.97 -0.24 -11.90
N PRO A 79 7.40 -0.60 -13.11
CA PRO A 79 8.32 -1.72 -13.31
C PRO A 79 9.68 -1.41 -12.69
N MET A 80 10.28 -2.40 -12.06
CA MET A 80 11.61 -2.34 -11.46
C MET A 80 12.36 -3.65 -11.71
N PRO A 81 13.40 -3.64 -12.55
CA PRO A 81 14.29 -4.80 -12.68
C PRO A 81 15.09 -4.99 -11.39
N PHE A 82 15.06 -6.19 -10.83
CA PHE A 82 15.84 -6.59 -9.66
C PHE A 82 16.33 -8.03 -9.84
N GLN A 83 17.63 -8.26 -9.70
CA GLN A 83 18.24 -9.60 -9.81
C GLN A 83 17.84 -10.37 -11.08
N GLY A 84 17.77 -9.68 -12.23
CA GLY A 84 17.44 -10.29 -13.52
C GLY A 84 15.95 -10.52 -13.78
N VAL A 85 15.08 -10.17 -12.83
CA VAL A 85 13.62 -10.27 -12.96
C VAL A 85 12.99 -8.88 -12.89
N SER A 86 12.01 -8.60 -13.74
CA SER A 86 11.24 -7.35 -13.68
C SER A 86 10.04 -7.52 -12.76
N TYR A 87 10.05 -6.82 -11.62
CA TYR A 87 8.92 -6.76 -10.71
C TYR A 87 8.08 -5.51 -10.99
N ASN A 88 6.83 -5.49 -10.53
CA ASN A 88 5.94 -4.33 -10.61
C ASN A 88 5.65 -3.85 -9.20
N ILE A 89 6.12 -2.64 -8.86
CA ILE A 89 5.95 -2.09 -7.52
C ILE A 89 4.74 -1.17 -7.50
N PRO A 90 3.76 -1.44 -6.62
CA PRO A 90 2.60 -0.58 -6.48
C PRO A 90 2.98 0.76 -5.87
N VAL A 91 2.58 1.83 -6.56
CA VAL A 91 2.82 3.21 -6.15
C VAL A 91 1.56 4.05 -6.37
N VAL A 92 1.45 5.11 -5.59
CA VAL A 92 0.45 6.16 -5.77
C VAL A 92 1.18 7.49 -5.82
N ILE A 93 0.98 8.22 -6.92
CA ILE A 93 1.57 9.53 -7.18
C ILE A 93 0.47 10.57 -7.10
N TRP A 94 0.40 11.30 -5.98
CA TRP A 94 -0.55 12.38 -5.75
C TRP A 94 -0.06 13.69 -6.35
N LEU A 95 -0.91 14.36 -7.12
CA LEU A 95 -0.66 15.72 -7.57
C LEU A 95 -1.22 16.69 -6.53
N LEU A 96 -0.34 17.33 -5.76
CA LEU A 96 -0.73 18.33 -4.77
C LEU A 96 -1.22 19.61 -5.46
N GLU A 97 -1.93 20.46 -4.71
CA GLU A 97 -2.56 21.69 -5.19
C GLU A 97 -1.56 22.64 -5.89
N SER A 98 -0.31 22.63 -5.43
CA SER A 98 0.79 23.45 -5.95
C SER A 98 1.54 22.83 -7.14
N TYR A 99 1.21 21.61 -7.55
CA TYR A 99 1.81 20.99 -8.72
C TYR A 99 1.51 21.79 -10.00
N PRO A 100 2.48 21.98 -10.93
CA PRO A 100 3.81 21.39 -10.97
C PRO A 100 4.92 22.22 -10.34
N SER A 101 4.61 23.40 -9.78
CA SER A 101 5.64 24.24 -9.14
C SER A 101 6.36 23.54 -7.98
N HIS A 102 5.66 22.62 -7.33
CA HIS A 102 6.16 21.74 -6.29
C HIS A 102 6.02 20.27 -6.72
N PRO A 103 6.83 19.36 -6.14
CA PRO A 103 6.78 17.95 -6.49
C PRO A 103 5.44 17.31 -6.12
N PRO A 104 5.07 16.21 -6.81
CA PRO A 104 4.00 15.34 -6.35
C PRO A 104 4.38 14.63 -5.04
N CYS A 105 3.38 14.12 -4.32
CA CYS A 105 3.59 13.28 -3.14
C CYS A 105 3.46 11.81 -3.53
N VAL A 106 4.48 10.99 -3.23
CA VAL A 106 4.53 9.59 -3.70
C VAL A 106 4.54 8.63 -2.52
N TYR A 107 3.69 7.61 -2.59
CA TYR A 107 3.67 6.50 -1.64
C TYR A 107 3.89 5.18 -2.37
N VAL A 108 4.59 4.24 -1.74
CA VAL A 108 4.42 2.82 -2.08
C VAL A 108 3.08 2.34 -1.51
N ASN A 109 2.38 1.48 -2.25
CA ASN A 109 1.05 0.99 -1.89
C ASN A 109 1.05 -0.54 -1.77
N PRO A 110 1.60 -1.12 -0.69
CA PRO A 110 1.73 -2.57 -0.55
C PRO A 110 0.39 -3.28 -0.70
N THR A 111 0.37 -4.40 -1.43
CA THR A 111 -0.78 -5.32 -1.38
C THR A 111 -0.82 -6.04 -0.04
N ARG A 112 -1.91 -6.79 0.22
CA ARG A 112 -2.10 -7.55 1.48
C ARG A 112 -0.94 -8.49 1.82
N ASP A 113 -0.29 -9.04 0.81
CA ASP A 113 0.82 -9.98 0.97
C ASP A 113 2.18 -9.28 0.85
N MET A 114 2.25 -7.95 0.90
CA MET A 114 3.49 -7.18 0.83
C MET A 114 3.75 -6.41 2.12
N ILE A 115 5.03 -6.31 2.48
CA ILE A 115 5.50 -5.50 3.60
C ILE A 115 6.59 -4.54 3.14
N ILE A 116 6.56 -3.32 3.68
CA ILE A 116 7.61 -2.32 3.46
C ILE A 116 8.89 -2.78 4.17
N LYS A 117 10.00 -2.85 3.42
CA LYS A 117 11.34 -3.11 3.95
C LYS A 117 11.71 -2.03 4.97
N ARG A 118 12.23 -2.44 6.12
CA ARG A 118 12.71 -1.52 7.17
C ARG A 118 14.07 -1.97 7.70
N PRO A 119 15.06 -1.07 7.85
CA PRO A 119 15.07 0.31 7.34
C PRO A 119 15.17 0.36 5.81
N HIS A 120 14.70 1.44 5.20
CA HIS A 120 14.86 1.69 3.76
C HIS A 120 15.24 3.16 3.54
N SER A 121 16.24 3.41 2.69
CA SER A 121 16.85 4.74 2.54
C SER A 121 15.91 5.77 1.94
N ASN A 122 15.03 5.33 1.02
CA ASN A 122 14.16 6.21 0.24
C ASN A 122 12.67 6.06 0.57
N VAL A 123 12.30 5.23 1.56
CA VAL A 123 10.89 4.93 1.87
C VAL A 123 10.71 4.85 3.37
N SER A 124 9.80 5.67 3.89
CA SER A 124 9.45 5.71 5.31
C SER A 124 8.55 4.52 5.71
N PRO A 125 8.37 4.25 7.01
CA PRO A 125 7.47 3.20 7.49
C PRO A 125 6.01 3.34 7.06
N SER A 126 5.54 4.55 6.76
CA SER A 126 4.19 4.84 6.24
C SER A 126 4.08 4.66 4.72
N GLY A 127 5.19 4.35 4.04
CA GLY A 127 5.25 4.19 2.60
C GLY A 127 5.57 5.48 1.83
N LEU A 128 5.70 6.63 2.51
CA LEU A 128 6.10 7.88 1.86
C LEU A 128 7.49 7.72 1.24
N VAL A 129 7.60 8.04 -0.04
CA VAL A 129 8.83 7.97 -0.82
C VAL A 129 9.58 9.30 -0.73
N SER A 130 10.89 9.22 -0.51
CA SER A 130 11.82 10.34 -0.37
C SER A 130 13.00 10.08 -1.29
N LEU A 131 12.95 10.63 -2.52
CA LEU A 131 14.03 10.52 -3.50
C LEU A 131 14.72 11.86 -3.71
N PRO A 132 16.04 11.89 -4.01
CA PRO A 132 16.74 13.13 -4.37
C PRO A 132 16.05 13.92 -5.49
N TYR A 133 15.44 13.22 -6.44
CA TYR A 133 14.69 13.85 -7.55
C TYR A 133 13.44 14.61 -7.07
N LEU A 134 12.76 14.15 -6.01
CA LEU A 134 11.63 14.86 -5.40
C LEU A 134 12.10 16.08 -4.61
N HIS A 135 13.21 15.94 -3.86
CA HIS A 135 13.79 17.04 -3.08
C HIS A 135 14.31 18.18 -3.95
N ASN A 136 14.87 17.85 -5.12
CA ASN A 136 15.42 18.82 -6.07
C ASN A 136 14.46 19.11 -7.23
N TRP A 137 13.16 18.98 -7.00
CA TRP A 137 12.16 19.20 -8.04
C TRP A 137 12.15 20.66 -8.49
N VAL A 138 12.37 20.90 -9.78
CA VAL A 138 12.38 22.23 -10.40
C VAL A 138 11.57 22.19 -11.68
N TYR A 139 10.38 22.79 -11.67
CA TYR A 139 9.59 22.95 -12.89
C TYR A 139 10.13 24.12 -13.74
N PRO A 140 10.25 23.99 -15.08
CA PRO A 140 9.75 22.90 -15.94
C PRO A 140 10.72 21.74 -16.21
N SER A 141 11.92 21.75 -15.64
CA SER A 141 12.93 20.69 -15.87
C SER A 141 12.48 19.33 -15.31
N SER A 142 11.77 19.32 -14.18
CA SER A 142 11.25 18.13 -13.54
C SER A 142 9.84 17.79 -14.04
N ASN A 143 9.61 16.51 -14.34
CA ASN A 143 8.34 15.98 -14.82
C ASN A 143 8.05 14.56 -14.26
N LEU A 144 6.82 14.06 -14.51
CA LEU A 144 6.35 12.77 -13.99
C LEU A 144 6.99 11.55 -14.66
N LEU A 145 7.37 11.64 -15.94
CA LEU A 145 8.01 10.52 -16.63
C LEU A 145 9.38 10.23 -16.02
N ASP A 146 10.16 11.29 -15.83
CA ASP A 146 11.46 11.19 -15.18
C ASP A 146 11.31 10.76 -13.72
N LEU A 147 10.28 11.24 -12.99
CA LEU A 147 9.98 10.74 -11.65
C LEU A 147 9.75 9.22 -11.65
N ALA A 148 8.93 8.70 -12.57
CA ALA A 148 8.66 7.26 -12.66
C ALA A 148 9.92 6.46 -13.03
N ALA A 149 10.78 7.00 -13.89
CA ALA A 149 12.08 6.39 -14.21
C ALA A 149 13.02 6.38 -12.99
N GLN A 150 13.04 7.46 -12.21
CA GLN A 150 13.83 7.55 -10.97
C GLN A 150 13.31 6.60 -9.88
N LEU A 151 11.98 6.42 -9.78
CA LEU A 151 11.37 5.40 -8.91
C LEU A 151 11.82 4.00 -9.31
N SER A 152 11.71 3.66 -10.59
CA SER A 152 12.17 2.39 -11.14
C SER A 152 13.64 2.13 -10.80
N ALA A 153 14.52 3.08 -11.14
CA ALA A 153 15.96 2.96 -10.92
C ALA A 153 16.35 2.86 -9.44
N ALA A 154 15.74 3.67 -8.57
CA ALA A 154 16.01 3.63 -7.14
C ALA A 154 15.58 2.28 -6.53
N PHE A 155 14.38 1.82 -6.84
CA PHE A 155 13.84 0.58 -6.30
C PHE A 155 14.51 -0.67 -6.91
N SER A 156 15.03 -0.59 -8.13
CA SER A 156 15.89 -1.61 -8.72
C SER A 156 17.19 -1.84 -7.96
N ARG A 157 17.70 -0.82 -7.27
CA ARG A 157 18.92 -0.93 -6.45
C ARG A 157 18.61 -1.42 -5.04
N ASP A 158 17.51 -0.92 -4.47
CA ASP A 158 17.03 -1.28 -3.14
C ASP A 158 15.50 -1.47 -3.17
N PRO A 159 14.99 -2.71 -3.26
CA PRO A 159 13.55 -2.95 -3.32
C PRO A 159 12.84 -2.52 -2.02
N PRO A 160 11.78 -1.68 -2.12
CA PRO A 160 11.10 -1.15 -0.95
C PRO A 160 10.08 -2.13 -0.36
N LEU A 161 9.64 -3.14 -1.12
CA LEU A 161 8.59 -4.10 -0.70
C LEU A 161 9.09 -5.54 -0.81
N TYR A 162 8.70 -6.37 0.17
CA TYR A 162 8.89 -7.82 0.13
C TYR A 162 7.56 -8.55 0.24
N ALA A 163 7.48 -9.73 -0.38
CA ALA A 163 6.34 -10.63 -0.19
C ALA A 163 6.39 -11.28 1.20
N GLN A 164 5.28 -11.24 1.92
CA GLN A 164 5.09 -11.93 3.18
C GLN A 164 4.84 -13.42 2.89
N ARG A 165 5.69 -14.30 3.43
CA ARG A 165 5.44 -15.75 3.35
C ARG A 165 4.18 -16.07 4.15
N ARG A 166 3.19 -16.67 3.51
CA ARG A 166 2.06 -17.28 4.24
C ARG A 166 2.59 -18.49 5.01
N PRO A 167 2.29 -18.64 6.31
CA PRO A 167 2.51 -19.91 6.99
C PRO A 167 1.70 -20.96 6.24
N HIS A 168 2.35 -21.95 5.63
CA HIS A 168 1.62 -23.11 5.12
C HIS A 168 0.96 -23.80 6.31
N PRO A 169 -0.34 -24.19 6.22
CA PRO A 169 -0.92 -25.06 7.23
C PRO A 169 -0.05 -26.31 7.33
N PRO A 170 0.19 -26.86 8.54
CA PRO A 170 0.97 -28.08 8.68
C PRO A 170 0.33 -29.16 7.81
N SER A 171 1.09 -29.66 6.84
CA SER A 171 0.68 -30.81 6.04
C SER A 171 0.40 -31.97 7.00
N PRO A 172 -0.73 -32.69 6.87
CA PRO A 172 -0.95 -33.88 7.66
C PRO A 172 0.15 -34.88 7.31
N SER A 173 0.98 -35.21 8.30
CA SER A 173 1.99 -36.26 8.21
C SER A 173 1.29 -37.55 7.79
N PRO A 174 1.77 -38.30 6.77
CA PRO A 174 1.25 -39.62 6.51
C PRO A 174 1.61 -40.51 7.70
N SER A 175 0.62 -40.88 8.51
CA SER A 175 0.77 -41.92 9.52
C SER A 175 1.05 -43.23 8.80
N ILE A 176 2.31 -43.68 8.85
CA ILE A 176 2.69 -45.04 8.47
C ILE A 176 1.91 -45.98 9.39
N GLY A 177 0.91 -46.65 8.82
CA GLY A 177 0.10 -47.63 9.52
C GLY A 177 0.94 -48.85 9.89
N SER A 178 1.41 -48.89 11.13
CA SER A 178 1.86 -50.12 11.77
C SER A 178 0.67 -50.72 12.50
N GLY A 179 0.13 -51.80 11.93
CA GLY A 179 -0.94 -52.57 12.54
C GLY A 179 -0.46 -53.22 13.84
N TYR A 180 -1.07 -52.85 14.96
CA TYR A 180 -1.14 -53.69 16.14
C TYR A 180 -2.54 -53.59 16.76
N SER A 181 -3.08 -54.78 16.99
CA SER A 181 -4.41 -55.13 17.46
C SER A 181 -4.71 -54.53 18.84
N ARG A 182 -5.91 -53.94 19.00
CA ARG A 182 -6.45 -53.52 20.29
C ARG A 182 -7.61 -54.44 20.70
N PRO A 183 -7.63 -55.03 21.92
CA PRO A 183 -8.76 -55.82 22.42
C PRO A 183 -9.91 -54.93 22.97
N PRO A 184 -11.12 -55.49 23.15
CA PRO A 184 -12.33 -54.74 23.49
C PRO A 184 -12.38 -54.28 24.97
N PRO A 185 -13.18 -53.25 25.32
CA PRO A 185 -13.21 -52.67 26.65
C PRO A 185 -14.25 -53.34 27.58
N SER A 186 -13.91 -53.49 28.86
CA SER A 186 -14.86 -53.82 29.94
C SER A 186 -15.50 -52.55 30.53
N PRO A 187 -16.73 -52.65 31.08
CA PRO A 187 -17.52 -51.53 31.53
C PRO A 187 -17.25 -51.16 32.99
N TYR A 188 -17.65 -49.93 33.34
CA TYR A 188 -17.62 -49.25 34.66
C TYR A 188 -16.45 -48.32 34.95
N GLY A 189 -16.79 -47.02 34.98
CA GLY A 189 -15.92 -45.94 35.46
C GLY A 189 -16.40 -44.56 35.00
N HIS A 190 -17.39 -43.99 35.68
CA HIS A 190 -17.76 -42.57 35.61
C HIS A 190 -16.53 -41.68 35.86
N HIS A 191 -16.28 -40.66 35.02
CA HIS A 191 -16.06 -39.26 35.45
C HIS A 191 -15.94 -38.27 34.26
N GLN A 192 -16.72 -37.19 34.39
CA GLN A 192 -16.58 -35.82 33.87
C GLN A 192 -16.48 -35.60 32.34
N GLN A 193 -17.60 -35.16 31.79
CA GLN A 193 -17.68 -34.32 30.59
C GLN A 193 -16.83 -33.06 30.80
N GLN A 194 -15.71 -32.96 30.10
CA GLN A 194 -15.15 -31.67 29.71
C GLN A 194 -15.57 -31.41 28.27
N GLN A 195 -16.58 -30.55 28.16
CA GLN A 195 -17.08 -29.99 26.94
C GLN A 195 -15.95 -29.23 26.23
N GLN A 196 -15.76 -29.57 24.97
CA GLN A 196 -15.03 -28.81 23.97
C GLN A 196 -15.21 -27.30 24.15
N ARG A 197 -14.14 -26.59 24.47
CA ARG A 197 -13.94 -25.20 24.06
C ARG A 197 -12.57 -25.10 23.43
N THR A 198 -12.53 -25.30 22.12
CA THR A 198 -11.54 -24.63 21.29
C THR A 198 -11.74 -23.13 21.52
N ASP A 199 -10.86 -22.51 22.32
CA ASP A 199 -10.85 -21.07 22.43
C ASP A 199 -10.61 -20.50 21.03
N ASP A 200 -11.62 -19.84 20.50
CA ASP A 200 -11.57 -19.12 19.24
C ASP A 200 -10.40 -18.12 19.34
N ALA A 201 -9.44 -18.19 18.42
CA ALA A 201 -8.23 -17.37 18.49
C ALA A 201 -8.53 -15.86 18.58
N ALA A 202 -9.72 -15.45 18.12
CA ALA A 202 -10.25 -14.10 18.27
C ALA A 202 -10.59 -13.74 19.74
N GLU A 203 -11.06 -14.67 20.56
CA GLU A 203 -11.32 -14.44 21.99
C GLU A 203 -10.02 -14.34 22.79
N VAL A 204 -9.01 -15.16 22.47
CA VAL A 204 -7.68 -15.08 23.10
C VAL A 204 -7.01 -13.72 22.81
N TYR A 205 -7.13 -13.23 21.57
CA TYR A 205 -6.61 -11.90 21.21
C TYR A 205 -7.32 -10.78 21.97
N LYS A 206 -8.65 -10.85 22.11
CA LYS A 206 -9.42 -9.86 22.90
C LYS A 206 -9.03 -9.89 24.37
N LYS A 207 -8.87 -11.07 24.96
CA LYS A 207 -8.50 -11.23 26.38
C LYS A 207 -7.08 -10.72 26.66
N ASN A 208 -6.14 -10.99 25.75
CA ASN A 208 -4.78 -10.46 25.85
C ASN A 208 -4.72 -8.93 25.64
N ALA A 209 -5.53 -8.38 24.73
CA ALA A 209 -5.61 -6.93 24.53
C ALA A 209 -6.19 -6.21 25.77
N ILE A 210 -7.21 -6.78 26.40
CA ILE A 210 -7.82 -6.23 27.63
C ILE A 210 -6.81 -6.24 28.78
N ASN A 211 -6.10 -7.36 29.01
CA ASN A 211 -5.06 -7.41 30.05
C ASN A 211 -3.96 -6.36 29.81
N LYS A 212 -3.56 -6.15 28.55
CA LYS A 212 -2.54 -5.15 28.19
C LYS A 212 -3.01 -3.72 28.42
N MET A 213 -4.30 -3.42 28.20
CA MET A 213 -4.87 -2.11 28.52
C MET A 213 -4.97 -1.89 30.03
N VAL A 214 -5.33 -2.91 30.80
CA VAL A 214 -5.38 -2.82 32.28
C VAL A 214 -3.99 -2.56 32.85
N GLU A 215 -2.94 -3.19 32.31
CA GLU A 215 -1.55 -2.90 32.70
C GLU A 215 -1.12 -1.47 32.37
N MET A 216 -1.41 -0.99 31.15
CA MET A 216 -1.05 0.38 30.76
C MET A 216 -1.75 1.44 31.64
N VAL A 217 -3.04 1.23 31.96
CA VAL A 217 -3.76 2.13 32.87
C VAL A 217 -3.19 2.08 34.29
N HIS A 218 -2.76 0.91 34.78
CA HIS A 218 -2.11 0.82 36.10
C HIS A 218 -0.75 1.53 36.12
N VAL A 219 0.04 1.43 35.04
CA VAL A 219 1.33 2.12 34.90
C VAL A 219 1.14 3.63 34.86
N ASP A 220 0.19 4.14 34.07
CA ASP A 220 -0.11 5.57 34.00
C ASP A 220 -0.64 6.10 35.34
N LEU A 221 -1.51 5.34 36.02
CA LEU A 221 -2.02 5.75 37.32
C LEU A 221 -0.91 5.76 38.37
N VAL A 222 0.07 4.86 38.35
CA VAL A 222 1.22 4.86 39.28
C VAL A 222 2.18 6.00 38.99
N THR A 223 2.37 6.34 37.70
CA THR A 223 3.25 7.44 37.27
C THR A 223 2.68 8.81 37.67
N MET A 224 1.35 8.96 37.70
CA MET A 224 0.68 10.21 38.13
C MET A 224 0.65 10.46 39.64
N ARG A 225 0.94 9.47 40.49
CA ARG A 225 0.99 9.64 41.97
C ARG A 225 2.39 9.95 42.50
N SER A 226 3.37 9.96 41.59
CA SER A 226 4.79 10.13 41.91
C SER A 226 5.35 11.47 41.39
N ALA A 227 4.46 12.41 41.02
CA ALA A 227 4.76 13.77 40.61
C ALA A 227 4.11 14.78 41.57
#